data_AF-A0A455UJG0-F1
#
_entry.id   AF-A0A455UJG0-F1
#
_cell.length_a   1.000
_cell.length_b   1.000
_cell.length_c   1.000
_cell.angle_alpha   90.00
_cell.angle_beta   90.00
_cell.angle_gamma   90.00
#
_symmetry.space_group_name_H-M   'P 1'
#
loop_
_entity.id
_entity.type
_entity.pdbx_description
1 polymer ?
#
loop_
_entity_poly.entity_id
_entity_poly.type
_entity_poly.pdbx_seq_one_letter_code
_entity_poly.pdbx_strand_id
1 'polypeptide(L)'
;MTSNLPLEAALDEPTSDERLCIAIDLFRRLGPEFRTVGQSMDRQLELLLSSQSWRALQHFRQRHELRRQLRLLGSQVPEQQRPRLGISLGGGSKAEKAITLLMLSHAGVPHDTEMRAFDFSRPSLAERWEAGRSDMSHALETLGSQRAAPGEFNVHAFSGRDAMASV
;
A
#
# COMPACT_ATOMS: atom_id res chain seq x y z
N MET A 1 -4.07 -18.66 2.15
CA MET A 1 -2.70 -18.21 2.48
C MET A 1 -2.83 -16.86 3.16
N THR A 2 -2.20 -16.67 4.31
CA THR A 2 -2.25 -15.41 5.06
C THR A 2 -1.42 -14.36 4.34
N SER A 3 -1.97 -13.16 4.11
CA SER A 3 -1.21 -12.05 3.52
C SER A 3 -0.14 -11.57 4.52
N ASN A 4 1.08 -11.35 4.05
CA ASN A 4 2.15 -10.75 4.84
C ASN A 4 1.90 -9.25 5.14
N LEU A 5 1.05 -8.61 4.34
CA LEU A 5 0.62 -7.23 4.50
C LEU A 5 -0.91 -7.18 4.37
N PRO A 6 -1.67 -7.18 5.48
CA PRO A 6 -3.14 -7.18 5.47
C PRO A 6 -3.71 -5.79 5.12
N LEU A 7 -3.30 -5.24 3.98
CA LEU A 7 -3.56 -3.86 3.57
C LEU A 7 -5.05 -3.58 3.42
N GLU A 8 -5.82 -4.50 2.83
CA GLU A 8 -7.28 -4.34 2.69
C GLU A 8 -7.96 -4.17 4.05
N ALA A 9 -7.64 -5.04 5.02
CA ALA A 9 -8.22 -4.97 6.36
C ALA A 9 -7.87 -3.66 7.08
N ALA A 10 -6.62 -3.19 6.95
CA ALA A 10 -6.18 -1.93 7.54
C ALA A 10 -6.86 -0.71 6.91
N LEU A 11 -7.07 -0.72 5.59
CA LEU A 11 -7.72 0.39 4.89
C LEU A 11 -9.26 0.36 5.00
N ASP A 12 -9.85 -0.81 5.26
CA ASP A 12 -11.30 -0.97 5.46
C ASP A 12 -11.79 -0.66 6.87
N GLU A 13 -10.88 -0.51 7.82
CA GLU A 13 -11.26 -0.19 9.19
C GLU A 13 -12.03 1.15 9.24
N PRO A 14 -13.27 1.17 9.74
CA PRO A 14 -14.07 2.39 9.76
C PRO A 14 -13.41 3.47 10.61
N THR A 15 -13.42 4.68 10.09
CA THR A 15 -12.70 5.83 10.65
C THR A 15 -13.58 7.03 10.78
N SER A 16 -13.45 7.80 11.85
CA SER A 16 -14.03 9.14 12.01
C SER A 16 -13.25 10.23 11.26
N ASP A 17 -11.94 10.06 11.10
CA ASP A 17 -11.01 11.14 10.75
C ASP A 17 -10.18 10.82 9.49
N GLU A 18 -9.45 11.83 9.00
CA GLU A 18 -8.42 11.68 7.97
C GLU A 18 -7.32 10.75 8.47
N ARG A 19 -6.79 9.88 7.60
CA ARG A 19 -5.82 8.86 8.00
C ARG A 19 -4.57 8.88 7.14
N LEU A 20 -3.42 8.75 7.80
CA LEU A 20 -2.17 8.33 7.21
C LEU A 20 -1.96 6.84 7.52
N CYS A 21 -1.97 6.00 6.48
CA CYS A 21 -1.60 4.60 6.58
C CYS A 21 -0.15 4.45 6.11
N ILE A 22 0.70 3.80 6.91
CA ILE A 22 2.08 3.47 6.54
C ILE A 22 2.14 1.95 6.37
N ALA A 23 2.38 1.52 5.14
CA ALA A 23 2.44 0.11 4.76
C ALA A 23 3.87 -0.25 4.35
N ILE A 24 4.44 -1.26 5.00
CA ILE A 24 5.81 -1.71 4.76
C ILE A 24 5.76 -3.09 4.11
N ASP A 25 6.14 -3.17 2.84
CA ASP A 25 6.29 -4.42 2.11
C ASP A 25 7.75 -4.89 2.18
N LEU A 26 7.99 -5.99 2.87
CA LEU A 26 9.34 -6.54 3.05
C LEU A 26 9.88 -7.22 1.78
N PHE A 27 9.07 -7.32 0.72
CA PHE A 27 9.43 -8.01 -0.51
C PHE A 27 9.49 -7.05 -1.68
N ARG A 28 10.60 -7.10 -2.42
CA ARG A 28 10.80 -6.26 -3.60
C ARG A 28 9.92 -6.73 -4.75
N ARG A 29 9.17 -5.80 -5.35
CA ARG A 29 8.41 -6.08 -6.57
C ARG A 29 9.34 -6.16 -7.79
N LEU A 30 10.25 -5.22 -7.91
CA LEU A 30 11.26 -5.16 -8.96
C LEU A 30 12.61 -5.57 -8.37
N GLY A 31 13.40 -6.29 -9.14
CA GLY A 31 14.68 -6.82 -8.69
C GLY A 31 15.57 -7.24 -9.85
N PRO A 32 16.86 -7.49 -9.58
CA PRO A 32 17.82 -7.91 -10.58
C PRO A 32 17.49 -9.31 -11.14
N GLU A 33 18.09 -9.66 -12.27
CA GLU A 33 18.06 -11.02 -12.80
C GLU A 33 18.70 -12.01 -11.81
N PHE A 34 18.16 -13.24 -11.77
CA PHE A 34 18.72 -14.33 -10.98
C PHE A 34 19.62 -15.22 -11.85
N ARG A 35 20.68 -15.76 -11.23
CA ARG A 35 21.68 -16.63 -11.87
C ARG A 35 21.78 -18.01 -11.23
N THR A 36 21.12 -18.22 -10.09
CA THR A 36 21.14 -19.48 -9.34
C THR A 36 19.73 -19.94 -8.98
N VAL A 37 19.60 -21.22 -8.59
CA VAL A 37 18.32 -21.77 -8.13
C VAL A 37 17.86 -21.09 -6.84
N GLY A 38 18.75 -20.84 -5.89
CA GLY A 38 18.41 -20.15 -4.63
C GLY A 38 17.85 -18.75 -4.88
N GLN A 39 18.47 -17.98 -5.77
CA GLN A 39 17.97 -16.66 -6.18
C GLN A 39 16.61 -16.74 -6.89
N SER A 40 16.35 -17.80 -7.66
CA SER A 40 15.04 -18.01 -8.30
C SER A 40 13.94 -18.28 -7.27
N MET A 41 14.25 -19.00 -6.19
CA MET A 41 13.31 -19.26 -5.08
C MET A 41 13.03 -17.98 -4.30
N ASP A 42 14.06 -17.19 -3.98
CA ASP A 42 13.89 -15.88 -3.34
C ASP A 42 13.03 -14.96 -4.22
N ARG A 43 13.27 -14.97 -5.54
CA ARG A 43 12.48 -14.18 -6.49
C ARG A 43 11.03 -14.65 -6.58
N GLN A 44 10.79 -15.95 -6.49
CA GLN A 44 9.43 -16.51 -6.47
C GLN A 44 8.67 -16.02 -5.22
N LEU A 45 9.29 -16.07 -4.04
CA LEU A 45 8.69 -15.58 -2.79
C LEU A 45 8.41 -14.08 -2.85
N GLU A 46 9.35 -13.29 -3.36
CA GLU A 46 9.19 -11.86 -3.58
C GLU A 46 7.97 -11.54 -4.44
N LEU A 47 7.87 -12.18 -5.60
CA LEU A 47 6.77 -11.95 -6.53
C LEU A 47 5.44 -12.41 -5.94
N LEU A 48 5.43 -13.56 -5.27
CA LEU A 48 4.23 -14.10 -4.65
C LEU A 48 3.66 -13.17 -3.59
N LEU A 49 4.51 -12.62 -2.71
CA LEU A 49 4.08 -11.81 -1.57
C LEU A 49 3.84 -10.35 -1.98
N SER A 50 4.76 -9.74 -2.72
CA SER A 50 4.56 -8.35 -3.20
C SER A 50 3.34 -8.22 -4.11
N SER A 51 3.08 -9.21 -4.98
CA SER A 51 1.89 -9.16 -5.84
C SER A 51 0.58 -9.18 -5.06
N GLN A 52 0.54 -9.79 -3.86
CA GLN A 52 -0.65 -9.77 -3.01
C GLN A 52 -0.90 -8.36 -2.48
N SER A 53 0.13 -7.73 -1.88
CA SER A 53 0.10 -6.35 -1.41
C SER A 53 -0.38 -5.38 -2.51
N TRP A 54 0.19 -5.51 -3.70
CA TRP A 54 -0.14 -4.64 -4.83
C TRP A 54 -1.55 -4.87 -5.37
N ARG A 55 -2.00 -6.13 -5.47
CA ARG A 55 -3.39 -6.42 -5.88
C ARG A 55 -4.41 -5.88 -4.88
N ALA A 56 -4.15 -6.06 -3.59
CA ALA A 56 -4.95 -5.48 -2.51
C ALA A 56 -5.07 -3.96 -2.66
N LEU A 57 -3.94 -3.27 -2.91
CA LEU A 57 -3.93 -1.84 -3.16
C LEU A 57 -4.77 -1.45 -4.39
N GLN A 58 -4.58 -2.12 -5.53
CA GLN A 58 -5.33 -1.84 -6.76
C GLN A 58 -6.83 -2.04 -6.57
N HIS A 59 -7.22 -3.14 -5.91
CA HIS A 59 -8.61 -3.44 -5.61
C HIS A 59 -9.23 -2.38 -4.70
N PHE A 60 -8.50 -1.95 -3.67
CA PHE A 60 -8.93 -0.85 -2.81
C PHE A 60 -9.13 0.45 -3.61
N ARG A 61 -8.18 0.84 -4.47
CA ARG A 61 -8.28 2.02 -5.33
C ARG A 61 -9.51 1.98 -6.22
N GLN A 62 -9.73 0.87 -6.90
CA GLN A 62 -10.87 0.69 -7.79
C GLN A 62 -12.19 0.82 -7.02
N ARG A 63 -12.29 0.18 -5.86
CA ARG A 63 -13.50 0.25 -5.02
C ARG A 63 -13.74 1.65 -4.47
N HIS A 64 -12.69 2.36 -4.06
CA HIS A 64 -12.77 3.76 -3.63
C HIS A 64 -13.26 4.66 -4.76
N GLU A 65 -12.69 4.55 -5.97
CA GLU A 65 -13.13 5.35 -7.12
C GLU A 65 -14.58 5.05 -7.52
N LEU A 66 -14.99 3.78 -7.53
CA LEU A 66 -16.39 3.41 -7.78
C LEU A 66 -17.34 4.00 -6.74
N ARG A 67 -16.99 3.94 -5.44
CA ARG A 67 -17.77 4.56 -4.37
C ARG A 67 -17.86 6.08 -4.55
N ARG A 68 -16.77 6.74 -4.93
CA ARG A 68 -16.74 8.16 -5.26
C ARG A 68 -17.69 8.50 -6.41
N GLN A 69 -17.62 7.76 -7.52
CA GLN A 69 -18.48 7.96 -8.69
C GLN A 69 -19.96 7.75 -8.38
N LEU A 70 -20.30 6.68 -7.65
CA LEU A 70 -21.68 6.41 -7.22
C LEU A 70 -22.24 7.53 -6.34
N ARG A 71 -21.42 8.15 -5.49
CA ARG A 71 -21.83 9.30 -4.66
C ARG A 71 -22.05 10.56 -5.51
N LEU A 72 -21.17 10.83 -6.48
CA LEU A 72 -21.35 11.94 -7.42
C LEU A 72 -22.68 11.79 -8.18
N LEU A 73 -22.97 10.60 -8.70
CA LEU A 73 -24.25 10.32 -9.35
C LEU A 73 -25.44 10.42 -8.38
N GLY A 74 -25.31 9.89 -7.16
CA GLY A 74 -26.34 9.99 -6.13
C GLY A 74 -26.68 11.44 -5.74
N SER A 75 -25.71 12.36 -5.79
CA SER A 75 -25.95 13.78 -5.53
C SER A 75 -26.84 14.46 -6.58
N GLN A 76 -26.86 13.94 -7.81
CA GLN A 76 -27.68 14.44 -8.92
C GLN A 76 -29.13 13.92 -8.88
N VAL A 77 -29.43 12.96 -8.01
CA VAL A 77 -30.77 12.38 -7.89
C VAL A 77 -31.67 13.29 -7.04
N PRO A 78 -32.93 13.55 -7.47
CA PRO A 78 -33.90 14.33 -6.69
C PRO A 78 -34.07 13.81 -5.26
N GLU A 79 -34.21 14.73 -4.29
CA GLU A 79 -34.27 14.42 -2.85
C GLU A 79 -35.30 13.37 -2.47
N GLN A 80 -36.43 13.31 -3.20
CA GLN A 80 -37.51 12.36 -2.98
C GLN A 80 -37.09 10.89 -3.22
N GLN A 81 -36.06 10.66 -4.04
CA GLN A 81 -35.56 9.33 -4.41
C GLN A 81 -34.24 8.97 -3.70
N ARG A 82 -33.56 9.95 -3.09
CA ARG A 82 -32.31 9.76 -2.34
C ARG A 82 -32.40 8.73 -1.19
N PRO A 83 -33.49 8.63 -0.40
CA PRO A 83 -33.58 7.64 0.67
C PRO A 83 -33.54 6.19 0.15
N ARG A 84 -34.21 5.91 -0.98
CA ARG A 84 -34.19 4.58 -1.61
C ARG A 84 -32.79 4.21 -2.11
N LEU A 85 -32.08 5.16 -2.71
CA LEU A 85 -30.70 4.96 -3.16
C LEU A 85 -29.72 4.85 -1.98
N GLY A 86 -29.91 5.64 -0.92
CA GLY A 86 -29.09 5.58 0.28
C GLY A 86 -29.17 4.24 1.01
N ILE A 87 -30.33 3.57 0.98
CA ILE A 87 -30.49 2.21 1.52
C ILE A 87 -29.79 1.17 0.62
N SER A 88 -29.90 1.30 -0.71
CA SER A 88 -29.27 0.37 -1.67
C SER A 88 -27.76 0.54 -1.80
N LEU A 89 -27.21 1.72 -1.51
CA LEU A 89 -25.77 2.03 -1.54
C LEU A 89 -25.07 1.75 -0.20
N GLY A 90 -25.77 1.14 0.76
CA GLY A 90 -25.20 0.83 2.07
C GLY A 90 -25.08 2.08 2.96
N GLY A 91 -26.21 2.71 3.25
CA GLY A 91 -26.44 3.58 4.40
C GLY A 91 -25.31 4.53 4.76
N GLY A 92 -25.21 5.66 4.05
CA GLY A 92 -24.55 6.83 4.63
C GLY A 92 -23.96 7.78 3.61
N SER A 93 -24.66 8.88 3.42
CA SER A 93 -24.14 10.17 2.94
C SER A 93 -23.05 10.75 3.86
N LYS A 94 -22.06 9.96 4.29
CA LYS A 94 -20.83 10.47 4.90
C LYS A 94 -19.80 10.60 3.78
N ALA A 95 -19.16 11.77 3.71
CA ALA A 95 -18.03 11.97 2.81
C ALA A 95 -17.00 10.84 3.01
N GLU A 96 -16.50 10.23 1.92
CA GLU A 96 -15.26 9.45 1.99
C GLU A 96 -14.22 10.33 2.65
N LYS A 97 -13.47 9.72 3.54
CA LYS A 97 -12.43 10.40 4.27
C LYS A 97 -11.16 10.34 3.47
N ALA A 98 -10.36 11.41 3.60
CA ALA A 98 -9.05 11.45 2.99
C ALA A 98 -8.19 10.31 3.54
N ILE A 99 -7.68 9.46 2.65
CA ILE A 99 -6.71 8.42 3.00
C ILE A 99 -5.41 8.74 2.28
N THR A 100 -4.36 8.94 3.06
CA THR A 100 -2.99 9.03 2.54
C THR A 100 -2.31 7.70 2.84
N LEU A 101 -1.87 6.97 1.81
CA LEU A 101 -1.11 5.74 1.97
C LEU A 101 0.35 5.99 1.60
N LEU A 102 1.25 5.82 2.56
CA LEU A 102 2.67 5.70 2.33
C LEU A 102 3.03 4.21 2.23
N MET A 103 3.39 3.75 1.04
CA MET A 103 3.80 2.37 0.79
C MET A 103 5.31 2.33 0.57
N LEU A 104 6.03 1.62 1.44
CA LEU A 104 7.47 1.42 1.34
C LEU A 104 7.77 -0.05 1.06
N SER A 105 8.36 -0.32 -0.10
CA SER A 105 8.87 -1.65 -0.45
C SER A 105 10.37 -1.73 -0.20
N HIS A 106 10.81 -2.82 0.41
CA HIS A 106 12.23 -3.11 0.59
C HIS A 106 12.92 -3.24 -0.78
N ALA A 107 14.05 -2.54 -0.98
CA ALA A 107 14.82 -2.57 -2.23
C ALA A 107 15.93 -3.64 -2.27
N GLY A 108 16.17 -4.36 -1.17
CA GLY A 108 17.34 -5.22 -0.99
C GLY A 108 18.52 -4.50 -0.31
N VAL A 109 19.54 -5.27 0.06
CA VAL A 109 20.82 -4.77 0.58
C VAL A 109 21.98 -5.33 -0.24
N PRO A 110 23.16 -4.67 -0.29
CA PRO A 110 24.29 -5.12 -1.08
C PRO A 110 24.77 -6.55 -0.80
N HIS A 111 24.73 -6.99 0.47
CA HIS A 111 25.19 -8.33 0.88
C HIS A 111 24.03 -9.28 1.19
N ASP A 112 22.88 -9.12 0.52
CA ASP A 112 21.73 -10.00 0.72
C ASP A 112 22.09 -11.41 0.23
N THR A 113 22.09 -12.39 1.14
CA THR A 113 22.43 -13.78 0.82
C THR A 113 21.28 -14.50 0.13
N GLU A 114 21.56 -15.62 -0.54
CA GLU A 114 20.49 -16.54 -0.95
C GLU A 114 19.73 -17.04 0.29
N MET A 115 18.46 -17.42 0.09
CA MET A 115 17.57 -17.83 1.18
C MET A 115 17.44 -16.75 2.25
N ARG A 116 17.50 -15.47 1.86
CA ARG A 116 17.46 -14.32 2.78
C ARG A 116 16.30 -14.31 3.78
N ALA A 117 15.18 -14.93 3.42
CA ALA A 117 14.01 -15.07 4.30
C ALA A 117 14.32 -15.93 5.54
N PHE A 118 15.41 -16.68 5.51
CA PHE A 118 15.91 -17.54 6.56
C PHE A 118 17.24 -17.06 7.15
N ASP A 119 17.83 -15.98 6.62
CA ASP A 119 19.05 -15.39 7.17
C ASP A 119 18.71 -14.33 8.22
N PHE A 120 18.91 -14.70 9.49
CA PHE A 120 18.75 -13.84 10.66
C PHE A 120 20.10 -13.57 11.35
N SER A 121 21.21 -13.69 10.62
CA SER A 121 22.52 -13.39 11.17
C SER A 121 22.64 -11.91 11.56
N ARG A 122 23.43 -11.63 12.61
CA ARG A 122 23.66 -10.26 13.09
C ARG A 122 24.11 -9.27 12.00
N PRO A 123 25.10 -9.58 11.14
CA PRO A 123 25.53 -8.64 10.11
C PRO A 123 24.40 -8.32 9.11
N SER A 124 23.66 -9.34 8.64
CA SER A 124 22.55 -9.15 7.71
C SER A 124 21.40 -8.34 8.32
N LEU A 125 21.05 -8.61 9.59
CA LEU A 125 20.04 -7.82 10.28
C LEU A 125 20.49 -6.35 10.44
N ALA A 126 21.74 -6.10 10.85
CA ALA A 126 22.24 -4.75 11.02
C ALA A 126 22.19 -3.94 9.71
N GLU A 127 22.60 -4.54 8.58
CA GLU A 127 22.53 -3.91 7.26
C GLU A 127 21.09 -3.61 6.84
N ARG A 128 20.17 -4.58 7.01
CA ARG A 128 18.74 -4.42 6.68
C ARG A 128 18.06 -3.35 7.55
N TRP A 129 18.39 -3.27 8.84
CA TRP A 129 17.87 -2.24 9.74
C TRP A 129 18.33 -0.85 9.34
N GLU A 130 19.62 -0.69 9.02
CA GLU A 130 20.17 0.59 8.60
C GLU A 130 19.59 1.05 7.26
N ALA A 131 19.48 0.13 6.29
CA ALA A 131 18.81 0.41 5.01
C ALA A 131 17.34 0.83 5.24
N GLY A 132 16.56 0.04 5.99
CA GLY A 132 15.15 0.35 6.26
C GLY A 132 14.95 1.67 7.01
N ARG A 133 15.83 2.00 7.96
CA ARG A 133 15.81 3.29 8.68
C ARG A 133 16.08 4.45 7.72
N SER A 134 17.07 4.31 6.84
CA SER A 134 17.37 5.31 5.83
C SER A 134 16.21 5.51 4.86
N ASP A 135 15.61 4.42 4.38
CA ASP A 135 14.52 4.46 3.40
C ASP A 135 13.26 5.10 4.00
N MET A 136 12.90 4.73 5.23
CA MET A 136 11.76 5.32 5.95
C MET A 136 12.00 6.81 6.22
N SER A 137 13.20 7.21 6.62
CA SER A 137 13.52 8.63 6.86
C SER A 137 13.34 9.44 5.58
N HIS A 138 13.89 8.96 4.46
CA HIS A 138 13.72 9.60 3.16
C HIS A 138 12.26 9.68 2.71
N ALA A 139 11.49 8.60 2.88
CA ALA A 139 10.09 8.55 2.52
C ALA A 139 9.23 9.52 3.34
N LEU A 140 9.48 9.64 4.65
CA LEU A 140 8.79 10.58 5.54
C LEU A 140 9.16 12.04 5.24
N GLU A 141 10.44 12.33 4.96
CA GLU A 141 10.90 13.65 4.54
C GLU A 141 10.23 14.07 3.22
N THR A 142 10.16 13.15 2.26
CA THR A 142 9.52 13.39 0.96
C THR A 142 8.01 13.57 1.09
N LEU A 143 7.35 12.76 1.94
CA LEU A 143 5.92 12.91 2.23
C LEU A 143 5.63 14.26 2.88
N GLY A 144 6.46 14.68 3.83
CA GLY A 144 6.30 15.93 4.57
C GLY A 144 4.87 16.14 5.06
N SER A 145 4.27 17.26 4.64
CA SER A 145 2.87 17.61 4.95
C SER A 145 1.87 17.24 3.86
N GLN A 146 2.28 16.53 2.82
CA GLN A 146 1.39 16.10 1.75
C GLN A 146 0.36 15.11 2.32
N ARG A 147 -0.92 15.44 2.18
CA ARG A 147 -2.04 14.60 2.62
C ARG A 147 -3.10 14.60 1.51
N ALA A 148 -3.87 13.53 1.46
CA ALA A 148 -5.05 13.46 0.60
C ALA A 148 -6.04 14.56 0.96
N ALA A 149 -6.69 15.15 -0.05
CA ALA A 149 -7.81 16.05 0.21
C ALA A 149 -9.05 15.26 0.67
N PRO A 150 -10.05 15.90 1.28
CA PRO A 150 -11.28 15.23 1.70
C PRO A 150 -11.93 14.44 0.55
N GLY A 151 -12.07 13.13 0.75
CA GLY A 151 -12.64 12.21 -0.25
C GLY A 151 -11.67 11.72 -1.32
N GLU A 152 -10.37 12.01 -1.19
CA GLU A 152 -9.32 11.45 -2.03
C GLU A 152 -8.62 10.27 -1.37
N PHE A 153 -8.06 9.40 -2.21
CA PHE A 153 -7.14 8.35 -1.81
C PHE A 153 -5.81 8.56 -2.55
N ASN A 154 -4.80 9.07 -1.84
CA ASN A 154 -3.49 9.37 -2.41
C ASN A 154 -2.46 8.34 -1.94
N VAL A 155 -1.67 7.83 -2.89
CA VAL A 155 -0.66 6.80 -2.65
C VAL A 155 0.72 7.36 -2.97
N HIS A 156 1.60 7.34 -1.98
CA HIS A 156 3.02 7.64 -2.10
C HIS A 156 3.77 6.32 -1.98
N ALA A 157 4.29 5.80 -3.09
CA ALA A 157 4.98 4.51 -3.12
C ALA A 157 6.48 4.70 -3.33
N PHE A 158 7.30 3.98 -2.56
CA PHE A 158 8.75 4.01 -2.62
C PHE A 158 9.31 2.59 -2.67
N SER A 159 10.39 2.40 -3.41
CA SER A 159 11.22 1.19 -3.39
C SER A 159 12.63 1.60 -2.98
N GLY A 160 12.95 1.43 -1.70
CA GLY A 160 14.13 2.07 -1.12
C GLY A 160 14.01 3.59 -1.18
N ARG A 161 14.98 4.26 -1.80
CA ARG A 161 14.96 5.73 -2.01
C ARG A 161 14.29 6.17 -3.31
N ASP A 162 13.93 5.24 -4.19
CA ASP A 162 13.32 5.58 -5.47
C ASP A 162 11.81 5.70 -5.32
N ALA A 163 11.25 6.83 -5.76
CA ALA A 163 9.81 6.97 -5.89
C ALA A 163 9.30 5.99 -6.97
N MET A 164 8.32 5.17 -6.61
CA MET A 164 7.64 4.32 -7.58
C MET A 164 6.56 5.13 -8.28
N ALA A 165 6.46 4.97 -9.60
CA ALA A 165 5.38 5.57 -10.36
C ALA A 165 4.03 5.18 -9.75
N SER A 166 3.18 6.17 -9.55
CA SER A 166 1.79 5.98 -9.16
C SER A 166 1.13 5.11 -10.24
N VAL A 167 0.78 3.87 -9.89
CA VAL A 167 -0.19 3.09 -10.69
C VAL A 167 -1.53 3.81 -10.66
#